data_AF-A0A965ASA5-F1
#
_entry.id   AF-A0A965ASA5-F1
#
_cell.length_a   1.000
_cell.length_b   1.000
_cell.length_c   1.000
_cell.angle_alpha   90.00
_cell.angle_beta   90.00
_cell.angle_gamma   90.00
#
_symmetry.space_group_name_H-M   'P 1'
#
loop_
_entity.id
_entity.type
_entity.pdbx_description
1 polymer ?
#
loop_
_entity_poly.entity_id
_entity_poly.type
_entity_poly.pdbx_seq_one_letter_code
_entity_poly.pdbx_strand_id
1 'polypeptide(L)'
;MTNKSEGLQYGKPDKDDPRKTPAKPEEQKKGSKKNPKDSASKPNKNIEVSKETEDKIKSLMQEHNSKNPEFKANMGQLKTVFRRGAGAFSTSHAPKMSRTGWGLARIRAFLYLLRNKRPSNPNYKQDNDLLPESHPKSTKKSSSSYLYEEIDYSEFLNSIKDIIVKNKEQTKAFSDIEKYFTKSAETYDAPKSARNNAKKVLEWKDKYGKECKGMTAVGWARARDLAGNAMLSADTVKRMAQFNRHRSNYEKAQSKPEYKTKPWTIPAVVAWLGWGGTTGIDWAIQTSQSIQKKKK
;
A
#
# COMPACT_ATOMS: atom_id res chain seq x y z
N MET A 1 -17.30 6.35 -35.40
CA MET A 1 -16.43 5.21 -35.79
C MET A 1 -15.58 4.83 -34.60
N THR A 2 -15.90 3.73 -33.93
CA THR A 2 -15.15 3.21 -32.78
C THR A 2 -13.75 2.81 -33.22
N ASN A 3 -12.74 3.38 -32.57
CA ASN A 3 -11.34 3.24 -32.94
C ASN A 3 -10.90 1.79 -32.65
N LYS A 4 -10.84 0.95 -33.68
CA LYS A 4 -10.45 -0.49 -33.62
C LYS A 4 -9.06 -0.75 -32.99
N SER A 5 -8.33 0.29 -32.60
CA SER A 5 -7.04 0.19 -31.89
C SER A 5 -7.17 -0.14 -30.39
N GLU A 6 -8.36 0.04 -29.77
CA GLU A 6 -8.58 -0.29 -28.35
C GLU A 6 -8.72 -1.81 -28.12
N GLY A 7 -9.10 -2.58 -29.14
CA GLY A 7 -9.36 -4.03 -29.04
C GLY A 7 -8.13 -4.94 -29.12
N LEU A 8 -6.97 -4.44 -29.54
CA LEU A 8 -5.72 -5.22 -29.67
C LEU A 8 -4.83 -5.22 -28.41
N GLN A 9 -5.28 -4.57 -27.34
CA GLN A 9 -4.50 -4.37 -26.12
C GLN A 9 -4.73 -5.41 -25.02
N TYR A 10 -5.74 -6.27 -25.17
CA TYR A 10 -6.20 -7.18 -24.11
C TYR A 10 -6.19 -8.65 -24.58
N GLY A 11 -5.48 -9.52 -23.84
CA GLY A 11 -5.33 -10.96 -24.11
C GLY A 11 -3.87 -11.44 -24.09
N LYS A 12 -3.63 -12.71 -23.71
CA LYS A 12 -2.30 -13.36 -23.81
C LYS A 12 -1.97 -13.47 -25.31
N PRO A 13 -0.88 -12.85 -25.81
CA PRO A 13 -0.50 -12.93 -27.22
C PRO A 13 -0.22 -14.39 -27.62
N ASP A 14 -0.81 -14.84 -28.73
CA ASP A 14 -0.53 -16.15 -29.32
C ASP A 14 0.95 -16.29 -29.70
N LYS A 15 1.39 -17.52 -30.00
CA LYS A 15 2.80 -17.79 -30.32
C LYS A 15 3.29 -16.94 -31.50
N ASP A 16 2.42 -16.75 -32.49
CA ASP A 16 2.70 -16.04 -33.75
C ASP A 16 2.16 -14.60 -33.73
N ASP A 17 1.91 -14.06 -32.53
CA ASP A 17 1.43 -12.70 -32.40
C ASP A 17 2.48 -11.68 -32.88
N PRO A 18 2.15 -10.79 -33.82
CA PRO A 18 3.10 -9.85 -34.41
C PRO A 18 3.66 -8.85 -33.38
N ARG A 19 3.12 -8.79 -32.15
CA ARG A 19 3.67 -8.08 -30.98
C ARG A 19 4.96 -8.70 -30.42
N LYS A 20 5.38 -9.88 -30.89
CA LYS A 20 6.64 -10.55 -30.49
C LYS A 20 7.81 -10.32 -31.46
N THR A 21 7.64 -9.47 -32.47
CA THR A 21 8.69 -9.20 -33.45
C THR A 21 9.82 -8.38 -32.80
N PRO A 22 11.09 -8.85 -32.82
CA PRO A 22 12.23 -8.05 -32.39
C PRO A 22 12.43 -6.83 -33.28
N ALA A 23 13.00 -5.76 -32.73
CA ALA A 23 13.40 -4.61 -33.55
C ALA A 23 14.51 -5.01 -34.54
N LYS A 24 14.60 -4.27 -35.65
CA LYS A 24 15.69 -4.43 -36.63
C LYS A 24 17.05 -4.36 -35.91
N PRO A 25 18.09 -5.12 -36.35
CA PRO A 25 19.38 -5.16 -35.67
C PRO A 25 19.98 -3.77 -35.37
N GLU A 26 19.88 -2.84 -36.32
CA GLU A 26 20.32 -1.44 -36.21
C GLU A 26 19.62 -0.64 -35.11
N GLU A 27 18.38 -1.02 -34.76
CA GLU A 27 17.62 -0.33 -33.74
C GLU A 27 17.89 -0.88 -32.35
N GLN A 28 18.44 -2.10 -32.19
CA GLN A 28 18.60 -2.76 -30.91
C GLN A 28 19.61 -2.05 -29.99
N LYS A 29 19.24 -1.79 -28.73
CA LYS A 29 20.08 -1.06 -27.76
C LYS A 29 20.12 -1.78 -26.41
N LYS A 30 21.32 -2.16 -25.93
CA LYS A 30 21.55 -2.76 -24.60
C LYS A 30 21.98 -1.75 -23.53
N GLY A 31 22.52 -0.60 -23.93
CA GLY A 31 23.07 0.44 -23.05
C GLY A 31 23.65 1.60 -23.88
N SER A 32 24.03 2.70 -23.25
CA SER A 32 24.83 3.76 -23.88
C SER A 32 25.75 4.43 -22.86
N LYS A 33 26.76 5.19 -23.32
CA LYS A 33 27.62 6.01 -22.44
C LYS A 33 26.79 6.96 -21.57
N LYS A 34 25.71 7.53 -22.13
CA LYS A 34 24.76 8.42 -21.45
C LYS A 34 23.83 7.68 -20.48
N ASN A 35 23.42 6.46 -20.82
CA ASN A 35 22.51 5.64 -20.03
C ASN A 35 23.06 4.21 -19.89
N PRO A 36 23.94 3.97 -18.90
CA PRO A 36 24.53 2.66 -18.64
C PRO A 36 23.47 1.56 -18.43
N LYS A 37 23.88 0.30 -18.57
CA LYS A 37 22.99 -0.88 -18.50
C LYS A 37 22.09 -0.88 -17.26
N ASP A 38 22.62 -0.48 -16.12
CA ASP A 38 21.92 -0.53 -14.83
C ASP A 38 21.31 0.81 -14.40
N SER A 39 21.29 1.81 -15.30
CA SER A 39 20.77 3.15 -14.98
C SER A 39 19.27 3.17 -14.63
N ALA A 40 18.54 2.09 -14.95
CA ALA A 40 17.13 1.89 -14.65
C ALA A 40 16.88 0.81 -13.59
N SER A 41 17.88 0.44 -12.79
CA SER A 41 17.75 -0.53 -11.69
C SER A 41 16.92 0.01 -10.52
N LYS A 42 16.95 1.32 -10.29
CA LYS A 42 16.21 2.05 -9.23
C LYS A 42 15.65 3.35 -9.83
N PRO A 43 14.70 4.04 -9.15
CA PRO A 43 14.23 5.36 -9.58
C PRO A 43 15.40 6.32 -9.82
N ASN A 44 15.56 6.79 -11.06
CA ASN A 44 16.68 7.62 -11.47
C ASN A 44 16.22 8.82 -12.30
N LYS A 45 16.36 10.03 -11.75
CA LYS A 45 16.00 11.28 -12.43
C LYS A 45 17.01 11.72 -13.50
N ASN A 46 18.23 11.19 -13.46
CA ASN A 46 19.36 11.55 -14.32
C ASN A 46 19.40 10.74 -15.62
N ILE A 47 18.42 9.87 -15.88
CA ILE A 47 18.29 9.20 -17.17
C ILE A 47 18.07 10.26 -18.25
N GLU A 48 19.00 10.33 -19.20
CA GLU A 48 18.94 11.27 -20.32
C GLU A 48 17.97 10.77 -21.40
N VAL A 49 17.05 11.64 -21.80
CA VAL A 49 16.11 11.44 -22.92
C VAL A 49 16.08 12.72 -23.77
N SER A 50 15.45 12.68 -24.95
CA SER A 50 15.27 13.91 -25.74
C SER A 50 14.40 14.90 -24.98
N LYS A 51 14.55 16.20 -25.27
CA LYS A 51 13.80 17.27 -24.62
C LYS A 51 12.28 17.07 -24.78
N GLU A 52 11.84 16.70 -25.97
CA GLU A 52 10.44 16.42 -26.29
C GLU A 52 9.91 15.21 -25.51
N THR A 53 10.76 14.21 -25.29
CA THR A 53 10.41 13.02 -24.50
C THR A 53 10.28 13.40 -23.03
N GLU A 54 11.22 14.20 -22.51
CA GLU A 54 11.18 14.68 -21.14
C GLU A 54 9.92 15.50 -20.85
N ASP A 55 9.54 16.40 -21.76
CA ASP A 55 8.34 17.22 -21.63
C ASP A 55 7.06 16.36 -21.66
N LYS A 56 7.00 15.32 -22.49
CA LYS A 56 5.90 14.34 -22.48
C LYS A 56 5.81 13.56 -21.17
N ILE A 57 6.94 13.13 -20.62
CA ILE A 57 6.97 12.44 -19.32
C ILE A 57 6.49 13.38 -18.21
N LYS A 58 6.95 14.63 -18.21
CA LYS A 58 6.54 15.66 -17.25
C LYS A 58 5.04 15.94 -17.33
N SER A 59 4.50 16.08 -18.54
CA SER A 59 3.06 16.27 -18.76
C SER A 59 2.23 15.11 -18.21
N LEU A 60 2.61 13.84 -18.49
CA LEU A 60 1.94 12.66 -17.95
C LEU A 60 2.01 12.60 -16.41
N MET A 61 3.14 12.99 -15.82
CA MET A 61 3.30 13.07 -14.36
C MET A 61 2.34 14.09 -13.75
N GLN A 62 2.30 15.30 -14.33
CA GLN A 62 1.45 16.39 -13.86
C GLN A 62 -0.02 16.02 -13.99
N GLU A 63 -0.43 15.43 -15.12
CA GLU A 63 -1.81 14.98 -15.35
C GLU A 63 -2.24 13.89 -14.36
N HIS A 64 -1.34 12.97 -14.01
CA HIS A 64 -1.61 11.96 -12.98
C HIS A 64 -1.73 12.60 -11.60
N ASN A 65 -0.77 13.45 -11.21
CA ASN A 65 -0.70 14.04 -9.88
C ASN A 65 -1.79 15.08 -9.62
N SER A 66 -2.26 15.80 -10.65
CA SER A 66 -3.33 16.81 -10.53
C SER A 66 -4.68 16.19 -10.15
N LYS A 67 -4.88 14.90 -10.46
CA LYS A 67 -6.08 14.13 -10.10
C LYS A 67 -6.08 13.66 -8.64
N ASN A 68 -5.18 14.19 -7.81
CA ASN A 68 -4.96 13.86 -6.40
C ASN A 68 -5.03 12.35 -6.08
N PRO A 69 -4.25 11.50 -6.78
CA PRO A 69 -4.24 10.06 -6.52
C PRO A 69 -3.57 9.79 -5.16
N GLU A 70 -4.00 8.70 -4.50
CA GLU A 70 -3.37 8.20 -3.25
C GLU A 70 -1.86 7.99 -3.42
N PHE A 71 -1.44 7.56 -4.61
CA PHE A 71 -0.03 7.36 -4.95
C PHE A 71 0.40 8.31 -6.07
N LYS A 72 1.24 9.30 -5.73
CA LYS A 72 1.81 10.25 -6.68
C LYS A 72 3.00 9.66 -7.44
N ALA A 73 3.17 10.09 -8.69
CA ALA A 73 4.31 9.75 -9.51
C ALA A 73 5.39 10.84 -9.40
N ASN A 74 6.66 10.44 -9.53
CA ASN A 74 7.78 11.38 -9.65
C ASN A 74 8.62 11.11 -10.91
N MET A 75 9.42 12.10 -11.29
CA MET A 75 10.18 12.07 -12.54
C MET A 75 11.19 10.92 -12.61
N GLY A 76 11.83 10.56 -11.49
CA GLY A 76 12.77 9.45 -11.43
C GLY A 76 12.11 8.11 -11.72
N GLN A 77 10.91 7.86 -11.16
CA GLN A 77 10.13 6.67 -11.47
C GLN A 77 9.77 6.62 -12.96
N LEU A 78 9.22 7.69 -13.51
CA LEU A 78 8.72 7.67 -14.89
C LEU A 78 9.85 7.61 -15.92
N LYS A 79 10.98 8.28 -15.71
CA LYS A 79 12.18 8.11 -16.56
C LYS A 79 12.72 6.69 -16.50
N THR A 80 12.67 6.05 -15.33
CA THR A 80 13.08 4.64 -15.17
C THR A 80 12.15 3.69 -15.93
N VAL A 81 10.83 3.87 -15.77
CA VAL A 81 9.81 3.10 -16.51
C VAL A 81 9.98 3.29 -18.01
N PHE A 82 10.18 4.54 -18.46
CA PHE A 82 10.45 4.86 -19.86
C PHE A 82 11.68 4.11 -20.38
N ARG A 83 12.81 4.18 -19.65
CA ARG A 83 14.06 3.52 -20.05
C ARG A 83 13.92 2.00 -20.15
N ARG A 84 13.19 1.37 -19.22
CA ARG A 84 12.87 -0.07 -19.25
C ARG A 84 12.00 -0.43 -20.44
N GLY A 85 10.95 0.37 -20.71
CA GLY A 85 10.08 0.20 -21.87
C GLY A 85 10.86 0.35 -23.18
N ALA A 86 11.55 1.48 -23.35
CA ALA A 86 12.40 1.73 -24.50
C ALA A 86 13.49 0.67 -24.67
N GLY A 87 14.02 0.07 -23.59
CA GLY A 87 14.97 -1.05 -23.65
C GLY A 87 14.34 -2.34 -24.20
N ALA A 88 13.15 -2.70 -23.70
CA ALA A 88 12.38 -3.88 -24.12
C ALA A 88 11.96 -3.83 -25.60
N PHE A 89 11.85 -2.64 -26.19
CA PHE A 89 11.60 -2.49 -27.62
C PHE A 89 12.63 -3.25 -28.48
N SER A 90 13.89 -3.32 -28.04
CA SER A 90 14.94 -4.03 -28.78
C SER A 90 14.65 -5.53 -28.94
N THR A 91 13.90 -6.13 -28.01
CA THR A 91 13.61 -7.57 -27.99
C THR A 91 12.20 -7.89 -28.49
N SER A 92 11.23 -6.99 -28.27
CA SER A 92 9.84 -7.19 -28.70
C SER A 92 9.05 -5.88 -28.64
N HIS A 93 8.21 -5.62 -29.64
CA HIS A 93 7.27 -4.50 -29.62
C HIS A 93 6.01 -4.77 -30.46
N ALA A 94 4.97 -3.95 -30.25
CA ALA A 94 3.79 -3.98 -31.11
C ALA A 94 4.13 -3.50 -32.54
N PRO A 95 3.44 -3.99 -33.58
CA PRO A 95 3.65 -3.53 -34.96
C PRO A 95 3.46 -2.01 -35.09
N LYS A 96 4.27 -1.37 -35.94
CA LYS A 96 4.26 0.09 -36.20
C LYS A 96 4.52 0.97 -34.96
N MET A 97 5.03 0.40 -33.88
CA MET A 97 5.39 1.13 -32.67
C MET A 97 6.79 1.73 -32.80
N SER A 98 6.99 2.96 -32.31
CA SER A 98 8.34 3.51 -32.13
C SER A 98 8.90 3.21 -30.74
N ARG A 99 10.23 3.18 -30.60
CA ARG A 99 10.90 2.98 -29.30
C ARG A 99 10.40 3.96 -28.22
N THR A 100 10.25 5.24 -28.59
CA THR A 100 9.70 6.28 -27.70
C THR A 100 8.24 6.02 -27.37
N GLY A 101 7.42 5.66 -28.37
CA GLY A 101 6.01 5.29 -28.17
C GLY A 101 5.85 4.12 -27.20
N TRP A 102 6.72 3.12 -27.30
CA TRP A 102 6.73 1.95 -26.42
C TRP A 102 7.09 2.31 -24.98
N GLY A 103 8.09 3.18 -24.78
CA GLY A 103 8.43 3.73 -23.47
C GLY A 103 7.27 4.52 -22.83
N LEU A 104 6.61 5.38 -23.61
CA LEU A 104 5.47 6.19 -23.14
C LEU A 104 4.23 5.32 -22.85
N ALA A 105 3.97 4.28 -23.65
CA ALA A 105 2.88 3.33 -23.39
C ALA A 105 3.10 2.60 -22.05
N ARG A 106 4.35 2.24 -21.75
CA ARG A 106 4.70 1.63 -20.47
C ARG A 106 4.53 2.60 -19.29
N ILE A 107 4.85 3.89 -19.45
CA ILE A 107 4.52 4.93 -18.45
C ILE A 107 3.02 4.97 -18.18
N ARG A 108 2.18 5.00 -19.23
CA ARG A 108 0.72 5.04 -19.06
C ARG A 108 0.20 3.81 -18.31
N ALA A 109 0.75 2.63 -18.59
CA ALA A 109 0.44 1.40 -17.84
C ALA A 109 0.87 1.51 -16.36
N PHE A 110 2.06 2.05 -16.08
CA PHE A 110 2.54 2.29 -14.73
C PHE A 110 1.66 3.28 -13.96
N LEU A 111 1.30 4.42 -14.56
CA LEU A 111 0.43 5.43 -13.95
C LEU A 111 -0.98 4.87 -13.69
N TYR A 112 -1.51 4.06 -14.61
CA TYR A 112 -2.77 3.35 -14.40
C TYR A 112 -2.67 2.40 -13.20
N LEU A 113 -1.61 1.60 -13.11
CA LEU A 113 -1.37 0.71 -11.96
C LEU A 113 -1.30 1.52 -10.66
N LEU A 114 -0.51 2.60 -10.67
CA LEU A 114 -0.27 3.47 -9.53
C LEU A 114 -1.57 4.11 -9.01
N ARG A 115 -2.47 4.53 -9.92
CA ARG A 115 -3.77 5.12 -9.56
C ARG A 115 -4.78 4.09 -9.07
N ASN A 116 -4.89 2.96 -9.78
CA ASN A 116 -6.00 2.01 -9.59
C ASN A 116 -5.66 0.84 -8.67
N LYS A 117 -4.42 0.77 -8.15
CA LYS A 117 -3.92 -0.33 -7.31
C LYS A 117 -3.87 -1.70 -7.99
N ARG A 118 -4.29 -1.77 -9.26
CA ARG A 118 -4.31 -2.95 -10.13
C ARG A 118 -3.94 -2.52 -11.54
N PRO A 119 -3.16 -3.34 -12.28
CA PRO A 119 -2.83 -3.01 -13.65
C PRO A 119 -4.04 -3.26 -14.55
N SER A 120 -4.14 -2.50 -15.65
CA SER A 120 -5.16 -2.78 -16.68
C SER A 120 -4.88 -4.12 -17.38
N ASN A 121 -3.60 -4.44 -17.62
CA ASN A 121 -3.15 -5.76 -18.03
C ASN A 121 -2.67 -6.57 -16.80
N PRO A 122 -3.34 -7.67 -16.41
CA PRO A 122 -2.93 -8.50 -15.26
C PRO A 122 -1.49 -9.02 -15.32
N ASN A 123 -0.91 -9.14 -16.51
CA ASN A 123 0.47 -9.63 -16.71
C ASN A 123 1.55 -8.54 -16.53
N TYR A 124 1.16 -7.28 -16.35
CA TYR A 124 2.10 -6.20 -16.10
C TYR A 124 2.60 -6.25 -14.66
N LYS A 125 3.90 -6.57 -14.49
CA LYS A 125 4.57 -6.76 -13.19
C LYS A 125 6.00 -6.20 -13.12
N GLN A 126 6.53 -5.75 -14.25
CA GLN A 126 7.95 -5.49 -14.45
C GLN A 126 8.47 -4.22 -13.77
N ASP A 127 7.58 -3.35 -13.31
CA ASP A 127 7.92 -2.07 -12.67
C ASP A 127 7.35 -1.99 -11.24
N ASN A 128 6.96 -3.13 -10.66
CA ASN A 128 6.39 -3.21 -9.32
C ASN A 128 7.40 -2.82 -8.22
N ASP A 129 8.70 -2.90 -8.49
CA ASP A 129 9.79 -2.46 -7.62
C ASP A 129 9.90 -0.94 -7.52
N LEU A 130 9.32 -0.21 -8.49
CA LEU A 130 9.31 1.24 -8.51
C LEU A 130 8.12 1.85 -7.76
N LEU A 131 7.15 1.03 -7.36
CA LEU A 131 5.96 1.48 -6.64
C LEU A 131 6.30 1.95 -5.21
N PRO A 132 5.49 2.84 -4.61
CA PRO A 132 5.55 3.11 -3.18
C PRO A 132 5.40 1.82 -2.36
N GLU A 133 6.03 1.73 -1.20
CA GLU A 133 5.99 0.53 -0.37
C GLU A 133 4.57 0.16 0.07
N SER A 134 3.76 1.16 0.40
CA SER A 134 2.35 1.00 0.76
C SER A 134 1.44 0.58 -0.41
N HIS A 135 1.93 0.55 -1.65
CA HIS A 135 1.15 0.13 -2.80
C HIS A 135 0.94 -1.40 -2.78
N PRO A 136 -0.28 -1.93 -2.99
CA PRO A 136 -0.57 -3.38 -2.86
C PRO A 136 0.10 -4.29 -3.89
N LYS A 137 0.78 -3.72 -4.87
CA LYS A 137 1.59 -4.41 -5.88
C LYS A 137 3.08 -4.15 -5.75
N SER A 138 3.51 -3.41 -4.72
CA SER A 138 4.92 -3.13 -4.50
C SER A 138 5.69 -4.42 -4.27
N THR A 139 6.87 -4.52 -4.87
CA THR A 139 7.83 -5.62 -4.61
C THR A 139 9.01 -5.17 -3.76
N LYS A 140 9.00 -3.90 -3.32
CA LYS A 140 9.89 -3.47 -2.24
C LYS A 140 9.58 -4.37 -1.05
N LYS A 141 10.58 -5.12 -0.58
CA LYS A 141 10.47 -5.82 0.68
C LYS A 141 10.10 -4.76 1.70
N SER A 142 9.01 -4.97 2.44
CA SER A 142 8.86 -4.22 3.67
C SER A 142 10.09 -4.55 4.49
N SER A 143 10.97 -3.59 4.71
CA SER A 143 11.91 -3.71 5.80
C SER A 143 11.02 -3.93 7.02
N SER A 144 10.98 -5.17 7.51
CA SER A 144 10.38 -5.47 8.79
C SER A 144 11.28 -4.79 9.83
N SER A 145 11.00 -3.52 10.03
CA SER A 145 11.52 -2.65 11.06
C SER A 145 10.41 -1.64 11.21
N TYR A 146 9.62 -1.84 12.26
CA TYR A 146 8.76 -0.83 12.82
C TYR A 146 9.63 0.38 13.16
N LEU A 147 9.81 1.29 12.22
CA LEU A 147 10.06 2.67 12.51
C LEU A 147 8.74 3.36 12.21
N TYR A 148 7.98 3.65 13.26
CA TYR A 148 7.25 4.90 13.24
C TYR A 148 8.32 5.94 12.86
N GLU A 149 8.21 6.59 11.70
CA GLU A 149 8.62 7.98 11.71
C GLU A 149 7.80 8.55 12.86
N GLU A 150 8.45 8.84 13.98
CA GLU A 150 7.92 9.82 14.92
C GLU A 150 7.77 11.06 14.06
N ILE A 151 6.60 11.18 13.42
CA ILE A 151 6.20 12.42 12.82
C ILE A 151 6.13 13.32 14.03
N ASP A 152 7.16 14.15 14.18
CA ASP A 152 7.21 15.13 15.23
C ASP A 152 6.13 16.15 14.92
N TYR A 153 4.93 15.82 15.36
CA TYR A 153 3.81 16.72 15.32
C TYR A 153 4.00 17.84 16.34
N SER A 154 5.11 17.94 17.09
CA SER A 154 5.31 19.05 18.03
C SER A 154 5.23 20.38 17.31
N GLU A 155 5.83 20.55 16.13
CA GLU A 155 5.74 21.81 15.38
C GLU A 155 4.31 22.10 14.92
N PHE A 156 3.60 21.08 14.41
CA PHE A 156 2.21 21.24 13.99
C PHE A 156 1.29 21.50 15.20
N LEU A 157 1.41 20.73 16.27
CA LEU A 157 0.66 20.87 17.52
C LEU A 157 1.00 22.18 18.22
N ASN A 158 2.24 22.65 18.16
CA ASN A 158 2.66 23.95 18.68
C ASN A 158 2.09 25.07 17.81
N SER A 159 2.08 24.93 16.48
CA SER A 159 1.42 25.90 15.59
C SER A 159 -0.09 25.97 15.84
N ILE A 160 -0.72 24.82 16.08
CA ILE A 160 -2.15 24.73 16.42
C ILE A 160 -2.38 25.31 17.83
N LYS A 161 -1.54 24.99 18.81
CA LYS A 161 -1.57 25.60 20.16
C LYS A 161 -1.39 27.11 20.09
N ASP A 162 -0.50 27.63 19.26
CA ASP A 162 -0.26 29.06 19.10
C ASP A 162 -1.45 29.75 18.43
N ILE A 163 -2.06 29.13 17.42
CA ILE A 163 -3.30 29.61 16.79
C ILE A 163 -4.46 29.59 17.79
N ILE A 164 -4.54 28.54 18.63
CA ILE A 164 -5.52 28.38 19.71
C ILE A 164 -5.32 29.46 20.79
N VAL A 165 -4.08 29.68 21.25
CA VAL A 165 -3.71 30.65 22.29
C VAL A 165 -3.86 32.09 21.81
N LYS A 166 -3.65 32.36 20.51
CA LYS A 166 -3.87 33.69 19.91
C LYS A 166 -5.35 34.04 19.74
N ASN A 167 -6.24 33.04 19.61
CA ASN A 167 -7.71 33.23 19.57
C ASN A 167 -8.34 33.02 20.95
N LYS A 168 -7.75 33.65 21.97
CA LYS A 168 -8.04 33.46 23.41
C LYS A 168 -9.37 34.03 23.89
N GLU A 169 -10.41 34.00 23.07
CA GLU A 169 -11.78 34.12 23.57
C GLU A 169 -12.26 32.72 23.96
N GLN A 170 -12.18 32.46 25.27
CA GLN A 170 -12.55 31.21 25.92
C GLN A 170 -13.94 30.74 25.48
N THR A 171 -13.97 29.71 24.63
CA THR A 171 -15.17 28.93 24.40
C THR A 171 -14.97 27.53 24.95
N LYS A 172 -16.04 26.94 25.49
CA LYS A 172 -16.13 25.53 25.92
C LYS A 172 -15.50 24.56 24.90
N ALA A 173 -15.61 24.91 23.61
CA ALA A 173 -15.02 24.19 22.48
C ALA A 173 -13.49 24.01 22.58
N PHE A 174 -12.72 25.02 23.05
CA PHE A 174 -11.27 24.87 23.20
C PHE A 174 -10.89 23.90 24.31
N SER A 175 -11.56 23.96 25.47
CA SER A 175 -11.33 22.99 26.55
C SER A 175 -11.68 21.57 26.12
N ASP A 176 -12.74 21.42 25.31
CA ASP A 176 -13.17 20.13 24.79
C ASP A 176 -12.16 19.57 23.77
N ILE A 177 -11.58 20.43 22.92
CA ILE A 177 -10.55 20.05 21.95
C ILE A 177 -9.24 19.66 22.65
N GLU A 178 -8.74 20.47 23.59
CA GLU A 178 -7.51 20.17 24.33
C GLU A 178 -7.67 18.88 25.16
N LYS A 179 -8.82 18.69 25.80
CA LYS A 179 -9.18 17.46 26.51
C LYS A 179 -9.31 16.25 25.57
N TYR A 180 -9.72 16.46 24.32
CA TYR A 180 -9.78 15.41 23.31
C TYR A 180 -8.38 15.00 22.82
N PHE A 181 -7.50 15.98 22.56
CA PHE A 181 -6.12 15.74 22.12
C PHE A 181 -5.26 15.08 23.19
N THR A 182 -5.32 15.55 24.43
CA THR A 182 -4.60 14.94 25.56
C THR A 182 -5.08 13.52 25.86
N LYS A 183 -6.39 13.26 25.74
CA LYS A 183 -6.95 11.90 25.86
C LYS A 183 -6.56 10.97 24.69
N SER A 184 -6.46 11.48 23.47
CA SER A 184 -6.09 10.65 22.32
C SER A 184 -4.60 10.27 22.33
N ALA A 185 -3.79 11.04 23.05
CA ALA A 185 -2.36 10.78 23.30
C ALA A 185 -2.09 9.69 24.35
N GLU A 186 -3.06 9.32 25.19
CA GLU A 186 -2.89 8.17 26.09
C GLU A 186 -2.73 6.88 25.29
N THR A 187 -1.64 6.15 25.56
CA THR A 187 -1.32 4.91 24.88
C THR A 187 -1.33 3.71 25.83
N TYR A 188 -1.61 2.53 25.28
CA TYR A 188 -1.92 1.32 26.02
C TYR A 188 -1.15 0.13 25.45
N ASP A 189 -0.46 -0.62 26.32
CA ASP A 189 0.34 -1.79 25.98
C ASP A 189 -0.53 -3.06 25.96
N ALA A 190 -0.68 -3.68 24.78
CA ALA A 190 -1.46 -4.89 24.63
C ALA A 190 -0.70 -6.14 25.16
N PRO A 191 -1.38 -7.13 25.76
CA PRO A 191 -0.74 -8.32 26.29
C PRO A 191 0.03 -9.12 25.23
N LYS A 192 1.16 -9.72 25.62
CA LYS A 192 2.01 -10.54 24.74
C LYS A 192 1.23 -11.65 23.99
N SER A 193 0.27 -12.29 24.66
CA SER A 193 -0.61 -13.30 24.03
C SER A 193 -1.40 -12.74 22.84
N ALA A 194 -1.94 -11.52 22.97
CA ALA A 194 -2.66 -10.86 21.88
C ALA A 194 -1.75 -10.55 20.69
N ARG A 195 -0.52 -10.11 20.98
CA ARG A 195 0.51 -9.84 19.96
C ARG A 195 0.90 -11.13 19.22
N ASN A 196 1.10 -12.22 19.95
CA ASN A 196 1.43 -13.53 19.38
C ASN A 196 0.30 -14.08 18.50
N ASN A 197 -0.96 -13.91 18.90
CA ASN A 197 -2.11 -14.29 18.08
C ASN A 197 -2.15 -13.53 16.74
N ALA A 198 -1.93 -12.22 16.80
CA ALA A 198 -1.88 -11.39 15.61
C ALA A 198 -0.70 -11.75 14.69
N LYS A 199 0.48 -12.03 15.27
CA LYS A 199 1.67 -12.49 14.53
C LYS A 199 1.39 -13.80 13.80
N LYS A 200 0.80 -14.79 14.47
CA LYS A 200 0.41 -16.07 13.87
C LYS A 200 -0.51 -15.90 12.66
N VAL A 201 -1.48 -14.97 12.74
CA VAL A 201 -2.39 -14.68 11.64
C VAL A 201 -1.70 -14.00 10.46
N LEU A 202 -0.72 -13.14 10.71
CA LEU A 202 0.09 -12.54 9.65
C LEU A 202 0.99 -13.57 8.97
N GLU A 203 1.57 -14.50 9.73
CA GLU A 203 2.33 -15.65 9.19
C GLU A 203 1.44 -16.55 8.32
N TRP A 204 0.20 -16.81 8.73
CA TRP A 204 -0.77 -17.52 7.89
C TRP A 204 -1.10 -16.77 6.60
N LYS A 205 -1.25 -15.45 6.67
CA LYS A 205 -1.50 -14.63 5.49
C LYS A 205 -0.33 -14.68 4.51
N ASP A 206 0.89 -14.61 5.01
CA ASP A 206 2.10 -14.69 4.19
C ASP A 206 2.24 -16.07 3.53
N LYS A 207 2.08 -17.14 4.31
CA LYS A 207 2.24 -18.51 3.85
C LYS A 207 1.14 -19.00 2.91
N TYR A 208 -0.12 -18.68 3.20
CA TYR A 208 -1.29 -19.25 2.52
C TYR A 208 -2.05 -18.26 1.63
N GLY A 209 -1.68 -16.98 1.66
CA GLY A 209 -2.13 -15.95 0.72
C GLY A 209 -3.65 -15.91 0.54
N LYS A 210 -4.14 -16.40 -0.61
CA LYS A 210 -5.55 -16.34 -1.01
C LYS A 210 -6.48 -17.18 -0.12
N GLU A 211 -5.96 -18.20 0.56
CA GLU A 211 -6.77 -19.02 1.47
C GLU A 211 -7.05 -18.32 2.81
N CYS A 212 -6.13 -17.45 3.23
CA CYS A 212 -6.22 -16.74 4.51
C CYS A 212 -7.08 -15.46 4.38
N LYS A 213 -8.40 -15.62 4.46
CA LYS A 213 -9.39 -14.54 4.38
C LYS A 213 -10.04 -14.27 5.74
N GLY A 214 -10.83 -13.20 5.83
CA GLY A 214 -11.69 -12.93 7.01
C GLY A 214 -11.53 -11.56 7.66
N MET A 215 -10.59 -10.74 7.18
CA MET A 215 -10.42 -9.37 7.68
C MET A 215 -10.46 -8.33 6.56
N THR A 216 -11.02 -7.16 6.88
CA THR A 216 -10.92 -5.94 6.09
C THR A 216 -9.54 -5.31 6.21
N ALA A 217 -9.25 -4.25 5.44
CA ALA A 217 -8.00 -3.50 5.55
C ALA A 217 -7.73 -3.02 6.99
N VAL A 218 -8.78 -2.62 7.72
CA VAL A 218 -8.70 -2.19 9.12
C VAL A 218 -8.29 -3.34 10.05
N GLY A 219 -8.87 -4.54 9.87
CA GLY A 219 -8.49 -5.71 10.67
C GLY A 219 -7.04 -6.14 10.41
N TRP A 220 -6.60 -6.10 9.15
CA TRP A 220 -5.20 -6.39 8.81
C TRP A 220 -4.23 -5.34 9.35
N ALA A 221 -4.62 -4.07 9.38
CA ALA A 221 -3.82 -3.02 10.02
C ALA A 221 -3.71 -3.27 11.53
N ARG A 222 -4.82 -3.57 12.21
CA ARG A 222 -4.82 -3.91 13.63
C ARG A 222 -3.91 -5.09 13.96
N ALA A 223 -3.94 -6.15 13.15
CA ALA A 223 -3.06 -7.31 13.34
C ALA A 223 -1.57 -6.90 13.24
N ARG A 224 -1.22 -6.00 12.31
CA ARG A 224 0.14 -5.47 12.18
C ARG A 224 0.55 -4.60 13.36
N ASP A 225 -0.34 -3.74 13.85
CA ASP A 225 -0.06 -2.92 15.03
C ASP A 225 0.24 -3.81 16.24
N LEU A 226 -0.60 -4.83 16.49
CA LEU A 226 -0.43 -5.76 17.61
C LEU A 226 0.86 -6.57 17.50
N ALA A 227 1.10 -7.19 16.34
CA ALA A 227 2.31 -7.98 16.08
C ALA A 227 3.59 -7.15 16.15
N GLY A 228 3.47 -5.83 15.96
CA GLY A 228 4.55 -4.87 15.93
C GLY A 228 4.94 -4.23 17.24
N ASN A 229 4.38 -4.70 18.36
CA ASN A 229 4.58 -4.07 19.65
C ASN A 229 4.10 -2.62 19.73
N ALA A 230 3.21 -2.19 18.83
CA ALA A 230 2.67 -0.82 18.87
C ALA A 230 1.97 -0.55 20.20
N MET A 231 2.16 0.68 20.69
CA MET A 231 1.33 1.26 21.75
C MET A 231 0.00 1.71 21.15
N LEU A 232 -1.11 1.37 21.80
CA LEU A 232 -2.44 1.52 21.24
C LEU A 232 -3.14 2.74 21.80
N SER A 233 -3.78 3.57 20.96
CA SER A 233 -4.59 4.69 21.44
C SER A 233 -5.88 4.23 22.14
N ALA A 234 -6.46 5.08 22.98
CA ALA A 234 -7.74 4.81 23.65
C ALA A 234 -8.87 4.40 22.66
N ASP A 235 -8.92 5.00 21.47
CA ASP A 235 -9.92 4.66 20.45
C ASP A 235 -9.67 3.32 19.78
N THR A 236 -8.40 2.96 19.65
CA THR A 236 -8.01 1.62 19.22
C THR A 236 -8.47 0.57 20.23
N VAL A 237 -8.21 0.80 21.53
CA VAL A 237 -8.62 -0.10 22.60
C VAL A 237 -10.15 -0.28 22.61
N LYS A 238 -10.92 0.81 22.48
CA LYS A 238 -12.38 0.74 22.36
C LYS A 238 -12.83 -0.09 21.14
N ARG A 239 -12.18 0.08 19.98
CA ARG A 239 -12.49 -0.71 18.78
C ARG A 239 -12.20 -2.20 18.97
N MET A 240 -11.09 -2.54 19.64
CA MET A 240 -10.79 -3.92 20.03
C MET A 240 -11.86 -4.48 20.97
N ALA A 241 -12.30 -3.71 21.97
CA ALA A 241 -13.37 -4.12 22.88
C ALA A 241 -14.70 -4.38 22.13
N GLN A 242 -15.06 -3.50 21.18
CA GLN A 242 -16.26 -3.67 20.35
C GLN A 242 -16.22 -4.91 19.46
N PHE A 243 -15.04 -5.46 19.18
CA PHE A 243 -14.89 -6.68 18.40
C PHE A 243 -15.46 -7.91 19.12
N ASN A 244 -15.72 -7.82 20.43
CA ASN A 244 -16.35 -8.87 21.22
C ASN A 244 -17.70 -9.35 20.68
N ARG A 245 -18.41 -8.52 19.89
CA ARG A 245 -19.63 -8.94 19.17
C ARG A 245 -19.42 -10.14 18.24
N HIS A 246 -18.17 -10.44 17.86
CA HIS A 246 -17.80 -11.56 17.00
C HIS A 246 -17.39 -12.83 17.79
N ARG A 247 -17.47 -12.82 19.13
CA ARG A 247 -17.04 -13.96 19.97
C ARG A 247 -17.81 -15.24 19.66
N SER A 248 -19.14 -15.18 19.60
CA SER A 248 -19.96 -16.35 19.28
C SER A 248 -19.63 -16.94 17.90
N ASN A 249 -19.30 -16.09 16.92
CA ASN A 249 -18.90 -16.55 15.59
C ASN A 249 -17.55 -17.29 15.64
N TYR A 250 -16.61 -16.83 16.47
CA TYR A 250 -15.35 -17.51 16.71
C TYR A 250 -15.54 -18.84 17.44
N GLU A 251 -16.34 -18.88 18.50
CA GLU A 251 -16.62 -20.10 19.27
C GLU A 251 -17.26 -21.18 18.39
N LYS A 252 -18.29 -20.82 17.61
CA LYS A 252 -18.89 -21.72 16.61
C LYS A 252 -17.91 -22.16 15.53
N ALA A 253 -16.90 -21.34 15.22
CA ALA A 253 -15.89 -21.72 14.24
C ALA A 253 -14.91 -22.77 14.76
N GLN A 254 -14.83 -22.99 16.08
CA GLN A 254 -13.94 -24.00 16.68
C GLN A 254 -14.45 -25.43 16.49
N SER A 255 -15.75 -25.62 16.29
CA SER A 255 -16.34 -26.94 16.03
C SER A 255 -16.13 -27.41 14.59
N LYS A 256 -15.62 -26.55 13.70
CA LYS A 256 -15.36 -26.91 12.30
C LYS A 256 -14.23 -27.94 12.20
N PRO A 257 -14.33 -28.96 11.33
CA PRO A 257 -13.29 -29.97 11.17
C PRO A 257 -11.91 -29.37 10.83
N GLU A 258 -11.89 -28.29 10.06
CA GLU A 258 -10.66 -27.61 9.64
C GLU A 258 -10.01 -26.80 10.76
N TYR A 259 -10.67 -26.61 11.91
CA TYR A 259 -10.13 -25.77 12.99
C TYR A 259 -8.79 -26.30 13.51
N LYS A 260 -8.64 -27.61 13.60
CA LYS A 260 -7.41 -28.25 14.08
C LYS A 260 -6.33 -28.37 12.99
N THR A 261 -6.73 -28.48 11.73
CA THR A 261 -5.82 -28.84 10.63
C THR A 261 -5.47 -27.67 9.72
N LYS A 262 -6.44 -26.81 9.41
CA LYS A 262 -6.32 -25.65 8.52
C LYS A 262 -7.05 -24.41 9.06
N PRO A 263 -6.78 -23.95 10.30
CA PRO A 263 -7.50 -22.83 10.90
C PRO A 263 -7.44 -21.52 10.08
N TRP A 264 -6.40 -21.34 9.26
CA TRP A 264 -6.26 -20.17 8.38
C TRP A 264 -7.32 -20.09 7.28
N THR A 265 -8.02 -21.18 6.96
CA THR A 265 -9.11 -21.17 5.97
C THR A 265 -10.43 -20.68 6.57
N ILE A 266 -10.51 -20.54 7.90
CA ILE A 266 -11.74 -20.20 8.61
C ILE A 266 -11.76 -18.71 8.93
N PRO A 267 -12.60 -17.89 8.24
CA PRO A 267 -12.56 -16.43 8.35
C PRO A 267 -12.75 -15.90 9.77
N ALA A 268 -13.63 -16.54 10.55
CA ALA A 268 -13.90 -16.15 11.94
C ALA A 268 -12.69 -16.37 12.86
N VAL A 269 -11.90 -17.42 12.62
CA VAL A 269 -10.67 -17.74 13.39
C VAL A 269 -9.57 -16.75 13.04
N VAL A 270 -9.37 -16.51 11.74
CA VAL A 270 -8.41 -15.52 11.23
C VAL A 270 -8.71 -14.14 11.79
N ALA A 271 -9.98 -13.72 11.75
CA ALA A 271 -10.39 -12.42 12.27
C ALA A 271 -10.21 -12.33 13.79
N TRP A 272 -10.68 -13.32 14.54
CA TRP A 272 -10.58 -13.31 16.00
C TRP A 272 -9.14 -13.22 16.49
N LEU A 273 -8.26 -14.07 15.96
CA LEU A 273 -6.85 -14.08 16.34
C LEU A 273 -6.12 -12.82 15.82
N GLY A 274 -6.49 -12.30 14.64
CA GLY A 274 -5.90 -11.08 14.09
C GLY A 274 -6.20 -9.83 14.92
N TRP A 275 -7.33 -9.81 15.63
CA TRP A 275 -7.70 -8.78 16.59
C TRP A 275 -7.15 -9.02 18.01
N GLY A 276 -6.29 -10.03 18.20
CA GLY A 276 -5.63 -10.34 19.47
C GLY A 276 -6.21 -11.54 20.22
N GLY A 277 -7.23 -12.21 19.66
CA GLY A 277 -7.89 -13.35 20.28
C GLY A 277 -8.59 -13.01 21.60
N THR A 278 -8.95 -14.04 22.36
CA THR A 278 -9.70 -13.89 23.61
C THR A 278 -8.96 -12.98 24.60
N THR A 279 -7.66 -13.22 24.82
CA THR A 279 -6.84 -12.40 25.72
C THR A 279 -6.79 -10.93 25.31
N GLY A 280 -6.63 -10.63 24.02
CA GLY A 280 -6.56 -9.25 23.54
C GLY A 280 -7.90 -8.52 23.66
N ILE A 281 -9.00 -9.22 23.38
CA ILE A 281 -10.34 -8.65 23.42
C ILE A 281 -10.79 -8.42 24.87
N ASP A 282 -10.54 -9.37 25.78
CA ASP A 282 -10.87 -9.24 27.20
C ASP A 282 -10.09 -8.11 27.86
N TRP A 283 -8.78 -8.03 27.60
CA TRP A 283 -7.96 -6.89 28.01
C TRP A 283 -8.51 -5.56 27.49
N ALA A 284 -8.91 -5.51 26.22
CA ALA A 284 -9.43 -4.29 25.62
C ALA A 284 -10.76 -3.87 26.25
N ILE A 285 -11.63 -4.82 26.61
CA ILE A 285 -12.89 -4.53 27.32
C ILE A 285 -12.60 -3.89 28.68
N GLN A 286 -11.75 -4.50 29.49
CA GLN A 286 -11.39 -4.01 30.82
C GLN A 286 -10.72 -2.62 30.76
N THR A 287 -9.78 -2.47 29.82
CA THR A 287 -9.07 -1.21 29.59
C THR A 287 -10.03 -0.11 29.11
N SER A 288 -10.93 -0.44 28.17
CA SER A 288 -11.96 0.48 27.67
C SER A 288 -12.92 0.95 28.78
N GLN A 289 -13.33 0.05 29.67
CA GLN A 289 -14.15 0.40 30.84
C GLN A 289 -13.40 1.32 31.80
N SER A 290 -12.12 1.05 32.05
CA SER A 290 -11.27 1.90 32.89
C SER A 290 -11.11 3.30 32.31
N ILE A 291 -10.92 3.40 30.98
CA ILE A 291 -10.89 4.66 30.23
C ILE A 291 -12.21 5.43 30.39
N GLN A 292 -13.35 4.73 30.36
CA GLN A 292 -14.67 5.37 30.51
C GLN A 292 -14.94 5.83 31.94
N LYS A 293 -14.53 5.05 32.95
CA LYS A 293 -14.67 5.43 34.36
C LYS A 293 -13.88 6.70 34.69
N LYS A 294 -12.66 6.85 34.16
CA LYS A 294 -11.86 8.10 34.26
C LYS A 294 -12.54 9.32 33.63
N LYS A 295 -13.62 9.16 32.84
CA LYS A 295 -14.36 10.29 32.25
C LYS A 295 -15.51 10.79 33.14
N LYS A 296 -15.99 9.97 34.07
CA LYS A 296 -17.04 10.34 35.03
C LYS A 296 -16.39 10.97 36.24
#